data_AF-A8Q2K9-F1
#
_entry.id   AF-A8Q2K9-F1
#
_cell.length_a   1.000
_cell.length_b   1.000
_cell.length_c   1.000
_cell.angle_alpha   90.00
_cell.angle_beta   90.00
_cell.angle_gamma   90.00
#
_symmetry.space_group_name_H-M   'P 1'
#
loop_
_entity.id
_entity.type
_entity.pdbx_description
1 polymer ?
#
loop_
_entity_poly.entity_id
_entity_poly.type
_entity_poly.pdbx_seq_one_letter_code
_entity_poly.pdbx_strand_id
1 'polypeptide(L)'
;MVSSQRELSTVQAQMKGRSREARVQELTMEQLQKLGPETRLYKAIGKMYDISPLWCGIFFVLICRFMEQSYQDIMNEAQKRRDDALEENKMLEKKVTFYEKEANEAQTHLQDLVKSLENANTV
;
A
#
# COMPACT_ATOMS: atom_id res chain seq x y z
N MET A 1 -14.11 -14.34 -16.29
CA MET A 1 -12.72 -14.85 -16.47
C MET A 1 -11.73 -13.75 -16.81
N VAL A 2 -11.81 -13.07 -17.96
CA VAL A 2 -10.83 -12.02 -18.32
C VAL A 2 -10.87 -10.83 -17.34
N SER A 3 -12.05 -10.47 -16.81
CA SER A 3 -12.20 -9.45 -15.77
C SER A 3 -11.55 -9.89 -14.44
N SER A 4 -11.95 -11.04 -13.89
CA SER A 4 -11.43 -11.58 -12.63
C SER A 4 -9.91 -11.78 -12.65
N GLN A 5 -9.36 -12.25 -13.78
CA GLN A 5 -7.91 -12.41 -13.95
C GLN A 5 -7.17 -11.07 -13.99
N ARG A 6 -7.75 -10.04 -14.63
CA ARG A 6 -7.19 -8.67 -14.65
C ARG A 6 -7.26 -8.02 -13.28
N GLU A 7 -8.38 -8.19 -12.57
CA GLU A 7 -8.56 -7.70 -11.20
C GLU A 7 -7.55 -8.35 -10.25
N LEU A 8 -7.35 -9.66 -10.36
CA LEU A 8 -6.35 -10.40 -9.60
C LEU A 8 -4.93 -9.86 -9.83
N SER A 9 -4.54 -9.61 -11.09
CA SER A 9 -3.23 -9.02 -11.40
C SER A 9 -3.05 -7.62 -10.80
N THR A 10 -4.12 -6.84 -10.73
CA THR A 10 -4.12 -5.49 -10.14
C THR A 10 -3.96 -5.55 -8.62
N VAL A 11 -4.72 -6.42 -7.96
CA VAL A 11 -4.65 -6.60 -6.50
C VAL A 11 -3.28 -7.16 -6.08
N GLN A 12 -2.70 -8.09 -6.85
CA GLN A 12 -1.35 -8.58 -6.60
C GLN A 12 -0.29 -7.48 -6.73
N ALA A 13 -0.43 -6.58 -7.72
CA ALA A 13 0.46 -5.43 -7.87
C ALA A 13 0.34 -4.46 -6.66
N GLN A 14 -0.89 -4.20 -6.20
CA GLN A 14 -1.15 -3.39 -5.00
C GLN A 14 -0.53 -4.02 -3.75
N MET A 15 -0.69 -5.33 -3.55
CA MET A 15 -0.12 -6.08 -2.43
C MET A 15 1.41 -5.99 -2.40
N LYS A 16 2.08 -6.12 -3.57
CA LYS A 16 3.53 -5.95 -3.67
C LYS A 16 3.97 -4.52 -3.32
N GLY A 17 3.18 -3.52 -3.71
CA GLY A 17 3.40 -2.12 -3.35
C GLY A 17 3.32 -1.90 -1.83
N ARG A 18 2.23 -2.35 -1.21
CA ARG A 18 2.00 -2.22 0.23
C ARG A 18 3.00 -3.00 1.08
N SER A 19 3.37 -4.21 0.67
CA SER A 19 4.41 -5.01 1.34
C SER A 19 5.77 -4.30 1.31
N ARG A 20 6.11 -3.67 0.18
CA ARG A 20 7.33 -2.87 0.07
C ARG A 20 7.27 -1.63 0.97
N GLU A 21 6.14 -0.93 1.01
CA GLU A 21 5.95 0.24 1.88
C GLU A 21 6.12 -0.11 3.35
N ALA A 22 5.51 -1.20 3.83
CA ALA A 22 5.66 -1.69 5.20
C ALA A 22 7.13 -1.96 5.54
N ARG A 23 7.88 -2.65 4.68
CA ARG A 23 9.31 -2.92 4.88
C ARG A 23 10.14 -1.64 4.96
N VAL A 24 9.83 -0.63 4.14
CA VAL A 24 10.52 0.66 4.20
C VAL A 24 10.26 1.37 5.53
N GLN A 25 9.04 1.31 6.07
CA GLN A 25 8.73 1.89 7.37
C GLN A 25 9.46 1.15 8.51
N GLU A 26 9.52 -0.18 8.47
CA GLU A 26 10.27 -0.99 9.44
C GLU A 26 11.76 -0.61 9.46
N LEU A 27 12.40 -0.54 8.29
CA LEU A 27 13.80 -0.13 8.18
C LEU A 27 14.01 1.31 8.66
N THR A 28 13.05 2.20 8.41
CA THR A 28 13.11 3.59 8.90
C THR A 28 13.06 3.62 10.42
N MET A 29 12.20 2.81 11.04
CA MET A 29 12.11 2.69 12.50
C MET A 29 13.39 2.13 13.11
N GLU A 30 14.00 1.10 12.51
CA GLU A 30 15.28 0.56 12.95
C GLU A 30 16.41 1.60 12.87
N GLN A 31 16.41 2.41 11.80
CA GLN A 31 17.39 3.49 11.64
C GLN A 31 17.18 4.60 12.67
N LEU A 32 15.93 4.99 12.93
CA LEU A 32 15.60 5.98 13.96
C LEU A 32 16.01 5.51 15.36
N GLN A 33 15.77 4.24 15.69
CA GLN A 33 16.23 3.65 16.95
C GLN A 33 17.75 3.70 17.12
N LYS A 34 18.51 3.50 16.02
CA LYS A 34 19.99 3.57 16.04
C LYS A 34 20.52 4.99 16.23
N LEU A 35 19.78 6.02 15.82
CA LEU A 35 20.19 7.43 15.91
C LEU A 35 20.00 8.02 17.32
N GLY A 36 19.19 7.38 18.17
CA GLY A 36 18.93 7.81 19.55
C GLY A 36 18.01 9.04 19.65
N PRO A 37 17.42 9.27 20.84
CA PRO A 37 16.38 10.29 21.05
C PRO A 37 16.91 11.73 21.07
N GLU A 38 18.23 11.91 21.21
CA GLU A 38 18.89 13.23 21.27
C GLU A 38 19.10 13.85 19.87
N THR A 39 18.87 13.09 18.80
CA THR A 39 19.09 13.57 17.44
C THR A 39 17.90 14.39 16.95
N ARG A 40 18.17 15.62 16.48
CA ARG A 40 17.14 16.46 15.84
C ARG A 40 16.66 15.84 14.54
N LEU A 41 15.36 15.59 14.44
CA LEU A 41 14.74 14.99 13.27
C LEU A 41 13.89 16.01 12.51
N TYR A 42 13.99 15.97 11.18
CA TYR A 42 13.26 16.85 10.29
C TYR A 42 12.39 16.05 9.34
N LYS A 43 11.12 16.42 9.25
CA LYS A 43 10.18 15.83 8.29
C LYS A 43 10.05 16.74 7.07
N ALA A 44 10.19 16.16 5.89
CA ALA A 44 9.86 16.85 4.64
C ALA A 44 8.33 16.93 4.49
N ILE A 45 7.76 18.14 4.50
CA ILE A 45 6.29 18.35 4.39
C ILE A 45 5.87 18.64 2.93
N GLY A 46 6.81 18.67 1.98
CA GLY A 46 6.52 19.03 0.59
C GLY A 46 6.28 20.54 0.45
N LYS A 47 5.51 20.97 -0.56
CA LYS A 47 5.12 22.38 -0.69
C LYS A 47 3.90 22.62 0.19
N MET A 48 4.10 23.24 1.37
CA MET A 48 2.99 23.69 2.20
C MET A 48 2.33 24.91 1.54
N TYR A 49 1.06 24.78 1.17
CA TYR A 49 0.21 25.91 0.73
C TYR A 49 -0.80 26.34 1.80
N ASP A 50 -0.96 25.57 2.89
CA ASP A 50 -1.98 25.78 3.93
C ASP A 50 -1.38 26.16 5.30
N ILE A 51 -0.51 27.17 5.34
CA ILE A 51 -0.25 27.93 6.58
C ILE A 51 -0.75 29.36 6.34
N SER A 52 -1.68 29.77 7.20
CA SER A 52 -2.31 31.08 7.31
C SER A 52 -1.48 32.26 6.76
N PRO A 53 -2.05 33.10 5.87
CA PRO A 53 -1.30 33.97 4.95
C PRO A 53 -0.60 35.19 5.59
N LEU A 54 -0.61 35.37 6.92
CA LEU A 54 -0.24 36.65 7.49
C LEU A 54 1.28 36.88 7.67
N TRP A 55 2.12 35.84 7.58
CA TRP A 55 3.57 35.94 7.89
C TRP A 55 4.51 35.25 6.89
N CYS A 56 4.01 34.80 5.75
CA CYS A 56 4.83 34.06 4.78
C CYS A 56 5.21 34.96 3.60
N GLY A 57 6.24 35.80 3.80
CA GLY A 57 6.93 36.44 2.68
C GLY A 57 7.59 35.39 1.78
N ILE A 58 7.90 35.76 0.53
CA ILE A 58 8.48 34.91 -0.53
C ILE A 58 9.73 34.11 -0.08
N PHE A 59 10.40 34.56 0.98
CA PHE A 59 11.57 33.91 1.58
C PHE A 59 11.25 32.66 2.43
N PHE A 60 10.06 32.57 3.04
CA PHE A 60 9.69 31.49 3.97
C PHE A 60 9.17 30.23 3.23
N VAL A 61 8.68 30.39 1.99
CA VAL A 61 8.25 29.27 1.12
C VAL A 61 9.40 28.31 0.78
N LEU A 62 10.66 28.79 0.78
CA LEU A 62 11.85 27.96 0.53
C LEU A 62 12.35 27.23 1.78
N ILE A 63 12.17 27.82 2.98
CA ILE A 63 12.76 27.32 4.23
C ILE A 63 11.83 26.32 4.94
N CYS A 64 10.51 26.47 4.84
CA CYS A 64 9.53 25.59 5.50
C CYS A 64 9.40 24.18 4.91
N ARG A 65 10.31 23.76 4.02
CA ARG A 65 10.27 22.41 3.46
C ARG A 65 10.54 21.33 4.52
N PHE A 66 11.21 21.69 5.62
CA PHE A 66 11.58 20.81 6.71
C PHE A 66 11.12 21.39 8.04
N MET A 67 10.30 20.64 8.76
CA MET A 67 9.84 21.01 10.10
C MET A 67 10.48 20.07 11.11
N GLU A 68 11.03 20.63 12.19
CA GLU A 68 11.53 19.86 13.32
C GLU A 68 10.35 19.20 14.01
N GLN A 69 10.43 17.89 14.23
CA GLN A 69 9.40 17.12 14.92
C GLN A 69 10.02 16.35 16.08
N SER A 70 9.20 16.13 17.11
CA SER A 70 9.59 15.29 18.25
C SER A 70 9.86 13.87 17.79
N TYR A 71 10.91 13.25 18.35
CA TYR A 71 11.29 11.87 18.08
C TYR A 71 10.13 10.89 18.30
N GLN A 72 9.37 11.08 19.37
CA GLN A 72 8.24 10.21 19.74
C GLN A 72 7.11 10.28 18.71
N ASP A 73 6.85 11.46 18.16
CA ASP A 73 5.77 11.66 17.19
C ASP A 73 6.12 10.98 15.85
N ILE A 74 7.36 11.08 15.40
CA ILE A 74 7.85 10.42 14.19
C ILE A 74 7.78 8.90 14.34
N MET A 75 8.19 8.38 15.49
CA MET A 75 8.14 6.94 15.77
C MET A 75 6.70 6.42 15.82
N ASN A 76 5.80 7.14 16.48
CA ASN A 76 4.38 6.78 16.53
C ASN A 76 3.72 6.86 15.15
N GLU A 77 4.05 7.88 14.35
CA GLU A 77 3.55 8.00 12.99
C GLU A 77 4.07 6.87 12.08
N ALA A 78 5.36 6.55 12.15
CA ALA A 78 5.96 5.44 11.40
C ALA A 78 5.32 4.10 11.78
N GLN A 79 5.11 3.88 13.07
CA GLN A 79 4.42 2.70 13.60
C GLN A 79 2.99 2.59 13.08
N LYS A 80 2.21 3.68 13.17
CA LYS A 80 0.83 3.71 12.68
C LYS A 80 0.77 3.44 11.18
N ARG A 81 1.64 4.06 10.38
CA ARG A 81 1.73 3.83 8.93
C ARG A 81 2.08 2.38 8.60
N ARG A 82 2.92 1.73 9.40
CA ARG A 82 3.23 0.31 9.27
C ARG A 82 2.00 -0.54 9.57
N ASP A 83 1.29 -0.27 10.66
CA ASP A 83 0.08 -1.00 11.05
C ASP A 83 -1.03 -0.90 10.00
N ASP A 84 -1.29 0.31 9.51
CA ASP A 84 -2.26 0.56 8.45
C ASP A 84 -1.89 -0.23 7.16
N ALA A 85 -0.61 -0.23 6.78
CA ALA A 85 -0.13 -0.98 5.61
C ALA A 85 -0.21 -2.51 5.79
N LEU A 86 -0.02 -3.02 7.02
CA LEU A 86 -0.17 -4.44 7.34
C LEU A 86 -1.64 -4.88 7.33
N GLU A 87 -2.54 -4.05 7.86
CA GLU A 87 -3.98 -4.33 7.82
C GLU A 87 -4.52 -4.29 6.39
N GLU A 88 -4.08 -3.33 5.57
CA GLU A 88 -4.43 -3.29 4.15
C GLU A 88 -3.93 -4.52 3.39
N ASN A 89 -2.70 -5.00 3.67
CA ASN A 89 -2.21 -6.25 3.08
C ASN A 89 -3.10 -7.45 3.43
N LYS A 90 -3.54 -7.58 4.69
CA LYS A 90 -4.47 -8.66 5.10
C LYS A 90 -5.81 -8.60 4.34
N MET A 91 -6.30 -7.39 4.07
CA MET A 91 -7.52 -7.22 3.28
C MET A 91 -7.30 -7.56 1.81
N LEU A 92 -6.15 -7.19 1.24
CA LEU A 92 -5.79 -7.51 -0.14
C LEU A 92 -5.58 -9.02 -0.34
N GLU A 93 -4.97 -9.72 0.62
CA GLU A 93 -4.84 -11.19 0.60
C GLU A 93 -6.21 -11.88 0.55
N LYS A 94 -7.17 -11.42 1.36
CA LYS A 94 -8.55 -11.92 1.29
C LYS A 94 -9.18 -11.69 -0.09
N LYS A 95 -8.95 -10.53 -0.70
CA LYS A 95 -9.43 -10.25 -2.07
C LYS A 95 -8.78 -11.17 -3.10
N VAL A 96 -7.47 -11.42 -3.01
CA VAL A 96 -6.78 -12.36 -3.91
C VAL A 96 -7.41 -13.74 -3.83
N THR A 97 -7.55 -14.30 -2.62
CA THR A 97 -8.13 -15.65 -2.46
C THR A 97 -9.59 -15.74 -2.93
N PHE A 98 -10.36 -14.65 -2.84
CA PHE A 98 -11.72 -14.58 -3.36
C PHE A 98 -11.72 -14.65 -4.89
N TYR A 99 -10.95 -13.77 -5.55
CA TYR A 99 -10.88 -13.75 -7.01
C TYR A 99 -10.24 -15.01 -7.60
N GLU A 100 -9.31 -15.65 -6.90
CA GLU A 100 -8.75 -16.95 -7.28
C GLU A 100 -9.81 -18.06 -7.29
N LYS A 101 -10.67 -18.09 -6.27
CA LYS A 101 -11.77 -19.07 -6.19
C LYS A 101 -12.78 -18.86 -7.32
N GLU A 102 -13.24 -17.62 -7.53
CA GLU A 102 -14.18 -17.30 -8.60
C GLU A 102 -13.61 -17.63 -10.00
N ALA A 103 -12.31 -17.37 -10.22
CA ALA A 103 -11.66 -17.69 -11.48
C ALA A 103 -11.60 -19.21 -11.73
N ASN A 104 -11.27 -19.98 -10.70
CA ASN A 104 -11.18 -21.45 -10.77
C ASN A 104 -12.54 -22.12 -10.95
N GLU A 105 -13.58 -21.64 -10.26
CA GLU A 105 -14.95 -22.13 -10.40
C GLU A 105 -15.47 -21.86 -11.82
N ALA A 106 -15.32 -20.64 -12.33
CA ALA A 106 -15.70 -20.30 -13.69
C ALA A 106 -14.95 -21.13 -14.75
N GLN A 107 -13.66 -21.40 -14.52
CA GLN A 107 -12.87 -22.25 -15.42
C GLN A 107 -13.34 -23.71 -15.42
N THR A 108 -13.65 -24.26 -14.24
CA THR A 108 -14.16 -25.63 -14.10
C THR A 108 -15.51 -25.78 -14.80
N HIS A 109 -16.44 -24.83 -14.58
CA HIS A 109 -17.74 -24.82 -15.25
C HIS A 109 -17.61 -24.79 -16.79
N LEU A 110 -16.67 -24.00 -17.33
CA LEU A 110 -16.44 -23.97 -18.77
C LEU A 110 -15.86 -25.29 -19.29
N GLN A 111 -14.94 -25.93 -18.56
CA GLN A 111 -14.41 -27.24 -18.94
C GLN A 111 -15.49 -28.31 -18.99
N ASP A 112 -16.43 -28.29 -18.04
CA ASP A 112 -17.55 -29.24 -18.02
C ASP A 112 -18.51 -28.99 -19.19
N LEU A 113 -18.80 -27.73 -19.52
CA LEU A 113 -19.61 -27.38 -20.69
C LEU A 113 -18.94 -27.84 -22.00
N VAL A 114 -17.63 -27.62 -22.16
CA VAL A 114 -16.90 -28.06 -23.35
C VAL A 114 -16.93 -29.58 -23.49
N LYS A 115 -16.65 -30.32 -22.41
CA LYS A 115 -16.75 -31.79 -22.42
C LYS A 115 -18.16 -32.28 -22.75
N SER A 116 -19.18 -31.60 -22.24
CA SER A 116 -20.58 -31.94 -22.54
C SER A 116 -20.94 -31.73 -24.02
N LEU A 117 -20.38 -30.68 -24.65
CA LEU A 117 -20.55 -30.41 -26.07
C LEU A 117 -19.80 -31.42 -26.95
N GLU A 118 -18.58 -31.80 -26.57
CA GLU A 118 -17.80 -32.83 -27.28
C GLU A 118 -18.54 -34.16 -27.31
N ASN A 119 -19.09 -34.58 -26.17
CA ASN A 119 -19.88 -35.81 -26.07
C ASN A 119 -21.17 -35.76 -26.91
N ALA A 120 -21.80 -34.59 -27.03
CA ALA A 120 -23.01 -34.39 -27.84
C ALA A 120 -22.74 -34.37 -29.35
N ASN A 121 -21.53 -34.00 -29.78
CA ASN A 121 -21.12 -33.99 -31.19
C ASN A 121 -20.60 -35.34 -31.70
N THR A 122 -20.28 -36.28 -30.80
CA THR A 122 -19.82 -37.64 -31.15
C THR A 122 -20.96 -38.66 -31.29
N VAL A 123 -22.21 -38.25 -31.09
CA VAL A 123 -23.44 -39.03 -31.37
C VAL A 123 -24.09 -38.48 -32.64
#